data_AF-A0A356QIQ1-F1
#
_entry.id   AF-A0A356QIQ1-F1
#
_cell.length_a   1.000
_cell.length_b   1.000
_cell.length_c   1.000
_cell.angle_alpha   90.00
_cell.angle_beta   90.00
_cell.angle_gamma   90.00
#
_symmetry.space_group_name_H-M   'P 1'
#
loop_
_entity.id
_entity.type
_entity.pdbx_description
1 polymer ?
#
loop_
_entity_poly.entity_id
_entity_poly.type
_entity_poly.pdbx_seq_one_letter_code
_entity_poly.pdbx_strand_id
1 'polypeptide(L)'
;CRWLAEQAESLGVEIFPGFAAQEVIIEDNVVRGILIGDMGVGADGTPKDGYMPGMELRAKYTLFAEGARGHLGKRLINDFSLNAGRDPQHYGIGLKELWDVPAEKHEPGLVVHGSGWPLDSNTHGG
;
A
#
# COMPACT_ATOMS: atom_id res chain seq x y z
N CYS A 1 2.87 1.41 -12.08
CA CYS A 1 1.91 2.51 -12.34
C CYS A 1 2.58 3.85 -12.72
N ARG A 2 3.79 3.85 -13.31
CA ARG A 2 4.51 5.10 -13.65
C ARG A 2 3.74 5.97 -14.64
N TRP A 3 3.28 5.37 -15.74
CA TRP A 3 2.55 6.09 -16.79
C TRP A 3 1.28 6.79 -16.27
N LEU A 4 0.51 6.15 -15.39
CA LEU A 4 -0.68 6.77 -14.80
C LEU A 4 -0.37 7.97 -13.90
N ALA A 5 0.78 7.95 -13.22
CA ALA A 5 1.24 9.10 -12.42
C ALA A 5 1.52 10.31 -13.30
N GLU A 6 2.20 10.12 -14.44
CA GLU A 6 2.46 11.18 -15.43
C GLU A 6 1.15 11.78 -15.97
N GLN A 7 0.12 10.95 -16.21
CA GLN A 7 -1.20 11.44 -16.61
C GLN A 7 -1.84 12.30 -15.51
N ALA A 8 -1.78 11.86 -14.26
CA ALA A 8 -2.32 12.61 -13.14
C ALA A 8 -1.59 13.95 -12.93
N GLU A 9 -0.26 13.97 -13.02
CA GLU A 9 0.53 15.21 -12.94
C GLU A 9 0.16 16.19 -14.04
N SER A 10 -0.08 15.70 -15.28
CA SER A 10 -0.55 16.55 -16.38
C SER A 10 -1.93 17.20 -16.13
N LEU A 11 -2.73 16.59 -15.26
CA LEU A 11 -4.03 17.11 -14.82
C LEU A 11 -3.92 18.02 -13.58
N GLY A 12 -2.70 18.30 -13.12
CA GLY A 12 -2.41 19.17 -11.98
C GLY A 12 -2.45 18.45 -10.62
N VAL A 13 -2.40 17.11 -10.59
CA VAL A 13 -2.27 16.37 -9.34
C VAL A 13 -0.83 16.46 -8.85
N GLU A 14 -0.65 16.87 -7.60
CA GLU A 14 0.66 16.83 -6.94
C GLU A 14 0.94 15.40 -6.43
N ILE A 15 2.07 14.82 -6.86
CA ILE A 15 2.48 13.47 -6.47
C ILE A 15 3.76 13.55 -5.64
N PHE A 16 3.71 12.99 -4.43
CA PHE A 16 4.82 12.95 -3.48
C PHE A 16 5.32 11.50 -3.31
N PRO A 17 6.12 10.96 -4.26
CA PRO A 17 6.66 9.61 -4.11
C PRO A 17 7.70 9.57 -2.98
N GLY A 18 7.80 8.43 -2.29
CA GLY A 18 8.77 8.23 -1.21
C GLY A 18 8.35 8.78 0.16
N PHE A 19 7.18 9.42 0.26
CA PHE A 19 6.62 9.86 1.54
C PHE A 19 5.51 8.92 1.99
N ALA A 20 5.75 8.22 3.10
CA ALA A 20 4.76 7.33 3.69
C ALA A 20 3.90 8.10 4.71
N ALA A 21 2.58 8.03 4.55
CA ALA A 21 1.65 8.40 5.61
C ALA A 21 1.82 7.42 6.78
N GLN A 22 2.10 7.91 7.98
CA GLN A 22 2.38 7.11 9.18
C GLN A 22 1.26 7.16 10.22
N GLU A 23 0.58 8.30 10.33
CA GLU A 23 -0.51 8.50 11.28
C GLU A 23 -1.71 9.19 10.61
N VAL A 24 -2.90 8.95 11.17
CA VAL A 24 -4.13 9.63 10.78
C VAL A 24 -4.40 10.77 11.75
N ILE A 25 -4.72 11.95 11.23
CA ILE A 25 -5.16 13.08 12.06
C ILE A 25 -6.69 12.96 12.22
N ILE A 26 -7.15 12.69 13.44
CA ILE A 26 -8.58 12.59 13.77
C ILE A 26 -8.93 13.66 14.80
N GLU A 27 -9.90 14.52 14.47
CA GLU A 27 -10.41 15.58 15.34
C GLU A 27 -11.94 15.51 15.34
N ASP A 28 -12.55 15.55 16.52
CA ASP A 28 -14.01 15.44 16.69
C ASP A 28 -14.63 14.23 15.98
N ASN A 29 -13.94 13.08 16.03
CA ASN A 29 -14.34 11.84 15.34
C ASN A 29 -14.42 11.99 13.80
N VAL A 30 -13.65 12.92 13.23
CA VAL A 30 -13.56 13.16 11.78
C VAL A 30 -12.10 13.11 11.34
N VAL A 31 -11.82 12.40 10.25
CA VAL A 31 -10.49 12.41 9.63
C VAL A 31 -10.21 13.78 9.03
N ARG A 32 -9.09 14.40 9.42
CA ARG A 32 -8.63 15.72 8.96
C ARG A 32 -7.40 15.66 8.07
N GLY A 33 -6.78 14.49 7.92
CA GLY A 33 -5.57 14.34 7.12
C GLY A 33 -4.70 13.19 7.57
N ILE A 34 -3.44 13.25 7.16
CA ILE A 34 -2.38 12.33 7.58
C ILE A 34 -1.15 13.09 8.05
N LEU A 35 -0.31 12.40 8.82
CA LEU A 35 1.03 12.83 9.16
C LEU A 35 2.03 11.94 8.41
N ILE A 36 2.93 12.58 7.67
CA ILE A 36 4.12 11.92 7.11
C ILE A 36 5.13 11.73 8.25
N GLY A 37 5.80 10.57 8.30
CA GLY A 37 6.79 10.28 9.33
C GLY A 37 8.04 11.16 9.29
N ASP A 38 8.71 11.26 10.43
CA ASP A 38 10.01 11.91 10.56
C ASP A 38 11.05 11.27 9.64
N MET A 39 11.88 12.11 9.02
CA MET A 39 13.00 11.69 8.19
C MET A 39 14.32 11.87 8.95
N GLY A 40 15.34 11.10 8.58
CA GLY A 40 16.65 11.19 9.22
C GLY A 40 16.69 10.58 10.63
N VAL A 41 15.85 9.60 10.94
CA VAL A 41 15.84 8.90 12.23
C VAL A 41 16.73 7.65 12.18
N GLY A 42 17.47 7.39 13.27
CA GLY A 42 18.29 6.19 13.48
C GLY A 42 17.47 4.94 13.76
N ALA A 43 18.10 3.77 13.62
CA ALA A 43 17.46 2.50 13.98
C ALA A 43 17.14 2.40 15.48
N ASP A 44 17.84 3.19 16.31
CA ASP A 44 17.62 3.37 17.74
C ASP A 44 16.56 4.45 18.05
N GLY A 45 15.97 5.08 17.04
CA GLY A 45 14.99 6.15 17.18
C GLY A 45 15.60 7.55 17.39
N THR A 46 16.93 7.69 17.38
CA THR A 46 17.58 8.99 17.60
C THR A 46 17.62 9.85 16.33
N PRO A 47 17.43 11.18 16.42
CA PRO A 47 17.64 12.08 15.28
C PRO A 47 19.08 12.05 14.77
N LYS A 48 19.28 11.93 13.45
CA LYS A 48 20.57 12.11 12.78
C LYS A 48 20.74 13.56 12.30
N ASP A 49 21.92 13.89 11.79
CA ASP A 49 22.25 15.24 11.27
C ASP A 49 21.26 15.77 10.21
N GLY A 50 20.61 14.88 9.46
CA GLY A 50 19.59 15.21 8.46
C GLY A 50 18.15 15.09 8.97
N TYR A 51 17.92 15.17 10.29
CA TYR A 51 16.57 15.04 10.85
C TYR A 51 15.63 16.11 10.29
N MET A 52 14.47 15.66 9.86
CA MET A 52 13.36 16.55 9.50
C MET A 52 12.09 16.04 10.17
N PRO A 53 11.38 16.90 10.91
CA PRO A 53 10.11 16.51 11.50
C PRO A 53 9.10 16.17 10.41
N GLY A 54 8.20 15.25 10.73
CA GLY A 54 7.06 14.89 9.91
C GLY A 54 6.20 16.09 9.51
N MET A 55 5.45 15.93 8.43
CA MET A 55 4.58 16.97 7.87
C MET A 55 3.12 16.55 7.92
N GLU A 56 2.26 17.44 8.43
CA GLU A 56 0.81 17.25 8.34
C GLU A 56 0.31 17.60 6.94
N LEU A 57 -0.42 16.67 6.31
CA LEU A 57 -1.20 16.92 5.12
C LEU A 57 -2.68 16.94 5.50
N ARG A 58 -3.20 18.14 5.74
CA ARG A 58 -4.62 18.35 6.08
C ARG A 58 -5.47 18.49 4.82
N ALA A 59 -6.61 17.81 4.82
CA ALA A 59 -7.55 17.83 3.70
C ALA A 59 -9.00 17.80 4.18
N LYS A 60 -9.91 18.31 3.34
CA LYS A 60 -11.36 18.19 3.59
C LYS A 60 -11.84 16.74 3.47
N TYR A 61 -11.17 15.96 2.63
CA TYR A 61 -11.43 14.54 2.42
C TYR A 61 -10.10 13.83 2.18
N THR A 62 -9.91 12.70 2.84
CA THR A 62 -8.71 11.87 2.71
C THR A 62 -9.13 10.50 2.22
N LEU A 63 -8.65 10.12 1.04
CA LEU A 63 -8.90 8.79 0.47
C LEU A 63 -7.75 7.86 0.84
N PHE A 64 -8.06 6.77 1.55
CA PHE A 64 -7.08 5.75 1.93
C PHE A 64 -7.03 4.64 0.86
N ALA A 65 -5.88 4.51 0.19
CA ALA A 65 -5.67 3.59 -0.93
C ALA A 65 -4.37 2.77 -0.78
N GLU A 66 -4.05 2.32 0.43
CA GLU A 66 -2.81 1.60 0.75
C GLU A 66 -2.71 0.21 0.10
N GLY A 67 -3.81 -0.32 -0.43
CA GLY A 67 -3.89 -1.66 -1.00
C GLY A 67 -4.18 -2.75 0.05
N ALA A 68 -3.72 -3.98 -0.24
CA ALA A 68 -4.02 -5.14 0.59
C ALA A 68 -3.41 -5.00 2.00
N ARG A 69 -4.27 -5.05 3.03
CA ARG A 69 -3.89 -5.00 4.45
C ARG A 69 -3.12 -3.72 4.85
N GLY A 70 -3.56 -2.57 4.32
CA GLY A 70 -3.05 -1.24 4.71
C GLY A 70 -3.07 -1.00 6.22
N HIS A 71 -2.01 -0.38 6.74
CA HIS A 71 -1.80 -0.23 8.18
C HIS A 71 -2.66 0.88 8.79
N LEU A 72 -2.88 1.98 8.07
CA LEU A 72 -3.79 3.04 8.50
C LEU A 72 -5.24 2.60 8.35
N GLY A 73 -5.57 1.96 7.23
CA GLY A 73 -6.90 1.39 6.98
C GLY A 73 -7.30 0.40 8.07
N LYS A 74 -6.37 -0.45 8.54
CA LYS A 74 -6.62 -1.35 9.68
C LYS A 74 -6.98 -0.59 10.97
N ARG A 75 -6.29 0.50 11.27
CA ARG A 75 -6.58 1.35 12.45
C ARG A 75 -7.94 2.01 12.31
N LEU A 76 -8.23 2.62 11.15
CA LEU A 76 -9.53 3.23 10.87
C LEU A 76 -10.70 2.27 10.98
N ILE A 77 -10.55 1.03 10.50
CA ILE A 77 -11.59 -0.01 10.65
C ILE A 77 -11.90 -0.24 12.13
N ASN A 78 -10.88 -0.27 12.99
CA ASN A 78 -11.04 -0.44 14.43
C ASN A 78 -11.68 0.79 15.07
N ASP A 79 -11.12 1.98 14.84
CA ASP A 79 -11.51 3.23 15.50
C ASP A 79 -12.98 3.61 15.17
N PHE A 80 -13.43 3.31 13.95
CA PHE A 80 -14.78 3.60 13.48
C PHE A 80 -15.68 2.36 13.39
N SER A 81 -15.22 1.19 13.84
CA SER A 81 -15.98 -0.07 13.77
C SER A 81 -16.54 -0.40 12.38
N LEU A 82 -15.77 -0.11 11.32
CA LEU A 82 -16.24 -0.18 9.92
C LEU A 82 -16.57 -1.59 9.44
N ASN A 83 -16.12 -2.62 10.17
CA ASN A 83 -16.36 -4.02 9.89
C ASN A 83 -17.42 -4.67 10.80
N ALA A 84 -18.20 -3.87 11.54
CA ALA A 84 -19.25 -4.41 12.41
C ALA A 84 -20.24 -5.30 11.61
N GLY A 85 -20.43 -6.54 12.07
CA GLY A 85 -21.31 -7.52 11.41
C GLY A 85 -20.80 -8.02 10.05
N ARG A 86 -19.49 -7.91 9.78
CA ARG A 86 -18.85 -8.42 8.56
C ARG A 86 -17.86 -9.53 8.89
N ASP A 87 -17.69 -10.46 7.96
CA ASP A 87 -16.66 -11.48 8.06
C ASP A 87 -15.26 -10.85 7.95
N PRO A 88 -14.24 -11.44 8.61
CA PRO A 88 -12.88 -10.96 8.49
C PRO A 88 -12.35 -11.14 7.06
N GLN A 89 -11.48 -10.23 6.64
CA GLN A 89 -10.84 -10.32 5.33
C GLN A 89 -9.94 -11.56 5.24
N HIS A 90 -10.03 -12.28 4.13
CA HIS A 90 -9.18 -13.41 3.79
C HIS A 90 -8.08 -12.97 2.81
N TYR A 91 -6.85 -13.48 2.98
CA TYR A 91 -5.68 -13.05 2.21
C TYR A 91 -4.92 -14.25 1.66
N GLY A 92 -4.25 -14.03 0.52
CA GLY A 92 -3.20 -14.90 -0.01
C GLY A 92 -1.89 -14.13 -0.14
N ILE A 93 -0.78 -14.85 -0.19
CA ILE A 93 0.53 -14.27 -0.49
C ILE A 93 0.90 -14.60 -1.94
N GLY A 94 1.20 -13.57 -2.72
CA GLY A 94 1.69 -13.71 -4.08
C GLY A 94 3.19 -13.53 -4.12
N LEU A 95 3.91 -14.50 -4.70
CA LEU A 95 5.33 -14.40 -5.00
C LEU A 95 5.47 -14.22 -6.52
N LYS A 96 6.39 -13.35 -6.94
CA LYS A 96 6.58 -13.01 -8.35
C LYS A 96 8.05 -12.85 -8.66
N GLU A 97 8.45 -13.38 -9.81
CA GLU A 97 9.76 -13.17 -10.42
C GLU A 97 9.58 -12.68 -11.86
N LEU A 98 10.62 -12.03 -12.40
CA LEU A 98 10.71 -11.65 -13.80
C LEU A 98 11.93 -12.36 -14.40
N TRP A 99 11.74 -12.95 -15.58
CA TRP A 99 12.72 -13.80 -16.24
C TRP A 99 12.93 -13.30 -17.66
N ASP A 100 14.20 -13.19 -18.08
CA ASP A 100 14.56 -13.08 -19.49
C ASP A 100 14.76 -14.49 -20.06
N VAL A 101 14.05 -14.81 -21.14
CA VAL A 101 14.05 -16.15 -21.76
C VAL A 101 14.43 -16.07 -23.24
N PRO A 102 14.94 -17.17 -23.83
CA PRO A 102 15.17 -17.23 -25.28
C PRO A 102 13.88 -16.93 -26.07
N ALA A 103 14.01 -16.17 -27.16
CA ALA A 103 12.87 -15.66 -27.93
C ALA A 103 11.99 -16.80 -28.48
N GLU A 104 12.59 -17.92 -28.86
CA GLU A 104 11.89 -19.11 -29.37
C GLU A 104 11.03 -19.83 -28.32
N LYS A 105 11.21 -19.54 -27.03
CA LYS A 105 10.39 -20.07 -25.92
C LYS A 105 9.26 -19.11 -25.52
N HIS A 106 9.23 -17.91 -26.09
CA HIS A 106 8.25 -16.88 -25.77
C HIS A 106 7.11 -16.87 -26.79
N GLU A 107 5.87 -16.93 -26.30
CA GLU A 107 4.65 -16.75 -27.08
C GLU A 107 3.94 -15.46 -26.63
N PRO A 108 4.01 -14.37 -27.41
CA PRO A 108 3.41 -13.10 -27.03
C PRO A 108 1.92 -13.20 -26.72
N GLY A 109 1.51 -12.76 -25.53
CA GLY A 109 0.12 -12.75 -25.09
C GLY A 109 -0.36 -14.03 -24.41
N LEU A 110 0.47 -15.08 -24.35
CA LEU A 110 0.14 -16.30 -23.60
C LEU A 110 0.10 -16.02 -22.09
N VAL A 111 -0.97 -16.47 -21.44
CA VAL A 111 -1.12 -16.44 -19.99
C VAL A 111 -1.45 -17.85 -19.49
N VAL A 112 -0.61 -18.37 -18.61
CA VAL A 112 -0.76 -19.72 -18.04
C VAL A 112 -1.04 -19.61 -16.55
N HIS A 113 -2.03 -20.35 -16.08
CA HIS A 113 -2.31 -20.56 -14.65
C HIS A 113 -2.18 -22.05 -14.34
N GLY A 114 -1.60 -22.37 -13.19
CA GLY A 114 -1.47 -23.74 -12.70
C GLY A 114 -2.21 -23.92 -11.38
N SER A 115 -2.53 -25.16 -11.03
CA SER A 115 -2.99 -25.50 -9.68
C SER A 115 -2.60 -26.95 -9.39
N GLY A 116 -2.55 -27.33 -8.11
CA GLY A 116 -2.09 -28.65 -7.67
C GLY A 116 -0.66 -28.62 -7.17
N TRP A 117 0.16 -29.60 -7.54
CA TRP A 117 1.53 -29.76 -7.02
C TRP A 117 2.33 -28.43 -7.14
N PRO A 118 3.04 -27.98 -6.08
CA PRO A 118 3.40 -28.70 -4.85
C PRO A 118 2.37 -28.62 -3.71
N LEU A 119 1.18 -28.05 -3.95
CA LEU A 119 0.13 -27.92 -2.94
C LEU A 119 -0.63 -29.25 -2.75
N ASP A 120 -1.07 -29.51 -1.51
CA ASP A 120 -1.96 -30.63 -1.20
C ASP A 120 -3.44 -30.26 -1.42
N SER A 121 -4.35 -31.23 -1.26
CA SER A 121 -5.79 -31.01 -1.48
C SER A 121 -6.47 -30.08 -0.47
N ASN A 122 -5.79 -29.74 0.63
CA ASN A 122 -6.32 -28.90 1.71
C ASN A 122 -5.72 -27.49 1.68
N THR A 123 -4.86 -27.18 0.72
CA THR A 123 -4.19 -25.90 0.59
C THR A 123 -4.73 -25.11 -0.60
N HIS A 124 -5.05 -23.84 -0.38
CA HIS A 124 -5.53 -22.94 -1.43
C HIS A 124 -4.36 -22.20 -2.08
N GLY A 125 -4.23 -22.30 -3.40
CA GLY A 125 -3.22 -21.61 -4.19
C GLY A 125 -3.14 -22.15 -5.61
N GLY A 126 -2.26 -21.55 -6.41
CA GLY A 126 -2.13 -21.80 -7.86
C GLY A 126 -1.95 -20.50 -8.62
#